data_AF-A0A9N8EBC2-F1
#
_entry.id   AF-A0A9N8EBC2-F1
#
_cell.length_a   1.000
_cell.length_b   1.000
_cell.length_c   1.000
_cell.angle_alpha   90.00
_cell.angle_beta   90.00
_cell.angle_gamma   90.00
#
_symmetry.space_group_name_H-M   'P 1'
#
loop_
_entity.id
_entity.type
_entity.pdbx_description
1 polymer ?
#
loop_
_entity_poly.entity_id
_entity_poly.type
_entity_poly.pdbx_seq_one_letter_code
_entity_poly.pdbx_strand_id
1 'polypeptide(L)'
;MLKDLNLSCAKILHLGRNLGAKYLEMGMTDAELIRQMGQWANGVFDNSYSTKLPMEAIRALAGFIGGRDAPYFLTRSTVEPDKDLLLKTPLKWVYLAYDALCEASTSSNGKHMTAVHVLKFFKEINRIFLQDAAAMMIKSPERAEAHPMFTEMEVFQTEEFQAFKEQMRLSLAQEKDPLDNNLQRVLPGVHQRFEQTNGAVAQLTGKVDTMTAALTAGIDKLVAIHQETAARQQQVDVRAERLACLLEKGAQALRGNQEEEFTDLLRGAAAAGEGFEQPDSMEIEDILQAADEEAAATTLLEVGARTTTTTTIPTLTTGRFGQFTDDGGLTTQEIELGGTPHITTPSSRFRLKPKHTDLTDLWDEWHGLGTFYCAIGGVAGRETSIKGWRSHWTRSQQTHLSRNSACIKGITAWQEQHRMKDAYEACADLQTVFANECKCTVEKMKLWFQAKGIIPKGAPRGKQRKKN
;
A
#
# COMPACT_ATOMS: atom_id res chain seq x y z
N MET A 1 7.64 -29.80 35.06
CA MET A 1 7.17 -28.40 34.89
C MET A 1 6.06 -28.25 33.83
N LEU A 2 6.31 -28.36 32.51
CA LEU A 2 5.23 -28.17 31.50
C LEU A 2 4.14 -29.25 31.56
N LYS A 3 4.52 -30.52 31.79
CA LYS A 3 3.56 -31.62 31.99
C LYS A 3 2.69 -31.42 33.22
N ASP A 4 3.27 -30.91 34.30
CA ASP A 4 2.56 -30.64 35.56
C ASP A 4 1.56 -29.48 35.41
N LEU A 5 1.76 -28.62 34.41
CA LEU A 5 0.83 -27.58 33.98
C LEU A 5 -0.14 -28.06 32.87
N ASN A 6 -0.16 -29.35 32.54
CA ASN A 6 -0.91 -29.93 31.42
C ASN A 6 -0.63 -29.28 30.06
N LEU A 7 0.60 -28.80 29.84
CA LEU A 7 1.05 -28.21 28.58
C LEU A 7 1.88 -29.21 27.76
N SER A 8 1.35 -29.64 26.62
CA SER A 8 2.08 -30.52 25.68
C SER A 8 3.06 -29.71 24.81
N CYS A 9 4.35 -30.02 24.87
CA CYS A 9 5.36 -29.42 24.00
C CYS A 9 6.33 -30.48 23.46
N ALA A 10 6.30 -30.72 22.14
CA ALA A 10 7.19 -31.69 21.48
C ALA A 10 8.62 -31.16 21.24
N LYS A 11 8.84 -29.83 21.29
CA LYS A 11 10.12 -29.20 20.94
C LYS A 11 10.58 -28.20 22.02
N ILE A 12 10.81 -28.71 23.23
CA ILE A 12 11.15 -27.87 24.39
C ILE A 12 12.40 -27.00 24.16
N LEU A 13 13.42 -27.53 23.48
CA LEU A 13 14.69 -26.85 23.17
C LEU A 13 14.52 -25.63 22.24
N HIS A 14 13.41 -25.54 21.51
CA HIS A 14 13.12 -24.44 20.60
C HIS A 14 11.85 -23.68 21.00
N LEU A 15 11.33 -23.94 22.19
CA LEU A 15 10.07 -23.37 22.65
C LEU A 15 10.15 -21.84 22.70
N GLY A 16 11.20 -21.27 23.31
CA GLY A 16 11.39 -19.82 23.41
C GLY A 16 11.55 -19.14 22.04
N ARG A 17 12.23 -19.77 21.08
CA ARG A 17 12.38 -19.23 19.71
C ARG A 17 11.05 -19.17 18.97
N ASN A 18 10.22 -20.20 19.11
CA ASN A 18 8.92 -20.26 18.44
C ASN A 18 7.86 -19.40 19.15
N LEU A 19 7.78 -19.48 20.48
CA LEU A 19 6.80 -18.71 21.25
C LEU A 19 7.14 -17.23 21.31
N GLY A 20 8.41 -16.86 21.48
CA GLY A 20 8.80 -15.45 21.56
C GLY A 20 8.43 -14.66 20.30
N ALA A 21 8.70 -15.23 19.12
CA ALA A 21 8.29 -14.61 17.85
C ALA A 21 6.77 -14.54 17.71
N LYS A 22 6.05 -15.63 17.98
CA LYS A 22 4.58 -15.65 17.92
C LYS A 22 3.93 -14.68 18.90
N TYR A 23 4.48 -14.55 20.09
CA TYR A 23 3.99 -13.62 21.10
C TYR A 23 4.12 -12.17 20.61
N LEU A 24 5.26 -11.83 19.99
CA LEU A 24 5.47 -10.53 19.37
C LEU A 24 4.58 -10.30 18.15
N GLU A 25 4.37 -11.31 17.31
CA GLU A 25 3.43 -11.26 16.18
C GLU A 25 1.99 -11.00 16.65
N MET A 26 1.55 -11.71 17.70
CA MET A 26 0.24 -11.47 18.32
C MET A 26 0.15 -10.07 18.94
N GLY A 27 1.25 -9.57 19.50
CA GLY A 27 1.38 -8.19 19.98
C GLY A 27 1.55 -7.14 18.86
N MET A 28 1.37 -7.52 17.59
CA MET A 28 1.50 -6.66 16.40
C MET A 28 2.84 -5.90 16.31
N THR A 29 3.91 -6.47 16.88
CA THR A 29 5.24 -5.89 16.80
C THR A 29 5.78 -6.01 15.37
N ASP A 30 6.47 -4.97 14.90
CA ASP A 30 7.06 -4.93 13.57
C ASP A 30 7.99 -6.13 13.30
N ALA A 31 7.82 -6.78 12.15
CA ALA A 31 8.53 -8.00 11.79
C ALA A 31 10.06 -7.81 11.73
N GLU A 32 10.55 -6.62 11.38
CA GLU A 32 11.98 -6.31 11.38
C GLU A 32 12.53 -6.21 12.80
N LEU A 33 11.76 -5.66 13.75
CA LEU A 33 12.13 -5.65 15.17
C LEU A 33 12.16 -7.06 15.77
N ILE A 34 11.21 -7.91 15.39
CA ILE A 34 11.21 -9.34 15.78
C ILE A 34 12.48 -10.03 15.26
N ARG A 35 12.82 -9.80 13.98
CA ARG A 35 14.03 -10.36 13.38
C ARG A 35 15.30 -9.81 14.01
N GLN A 36 15.36 -8.52 14.31
CA GLN A 36 16.49 -7.89 14.99
C GLN A 36 16.66 -8.48 16.40
N MET A 37 15.57 -8.68 17.13
CA MET A 37 15.59 -9.27 18.48
C MET A 37 16.01 -10.73 18.47
N GLY A 38 15.53 -11.50 17.49
CA GLY A 38 15.94 -12.89 17.27
C GLY A 38 17.36 -13.04 16.71
N GLN A 39 18.05 -11.93 16.39
CA GLN A 39 19.31 -11.90 15.63
C GLN A 39 19.22 -12.66 14.30
N TRP A 40 18.05 -12.61 13.65
CA TRP A 40 17.75 -13.20 12.34
C TRP A 40 17.93 -12.22 11.17
N ALA A 41 18.43 -11.02 11.45
CA ALA A 41 18.84 -10.06 10.44
C ALA A 41 20.16 -10.51 9.79
N ASN A 42 20.19 -10.58 8.46
CA ASN A 42 21.33 -11.11 7.69
C ASN A 42 22.36 -10.02 7.35
N GLY A 43 22.59 -9.09 8.28
CA GLY A 43 23.52 -7.98 8.15
C GLY A 43 24.66 -8.07 9.15
N VAL A 44 25.91 -8.04 8.67
CA VAL A 44 27.09 -7.83 9.55
C VAL A 44 26.97 -6.49 10.28
N PHE A 45 26.32 -5.49 9.64
CA PHE A 45 26.03 -4.20 10.25
C PHE A 45 25.07 -4.32 11.43
N ASP A 46 23.93 -4.97 11.27
CA ASP A 46 22.94 -5.12 12.34
C ASP A 46 23.46 -5.99 13.49
N ASN A 47 24.27 -7.01 13.18
CA ASN A 47 24.79 -7.93 14.19
C ASN A 47 26.09 -7.48 14.87
N SER A 48 26.86 -6.55 14.28
CA SER A 48 28.17 -6.13 14.80
C SER A 48 28.33 -4.64 15.05
N TYR A 49 27.44 -3.79 14.52
CA TYR A 49 27.55 -2.33 14.58
C TYR A 49 26.27 -1.60 15.00
N SER A 50 25.10 -2.27 15.01
CA SER A 50 23.87 -1.69 15.54
C SER A 50 23.83 -1.79 17.06
N THR A 51 23.89 -0.63 17.72
CA THR A 51 23.67 -0.48 19.17
C THR A 51 22.19 -0.36 19.53
N LYS A 52 21.30 -0.32 18.53
CA LYS A 52 19.87 -0.10 18.74
C LYS A 52 19.21 -1.39 19.19
N LEU A 53 19.04 -1.54 20.50
CA LEU A 53 18.18 -2.58 21.04
C LEU A 53 16.75 -2.39 20.51
N PRO A 54 16.05 -3.44 20.05
CA PRO A 54 14.67 -3.35 19.61
C PRO A 54 13.75 -3.16 20.82
N MET A 55 13.75 -1.96 21.38
CA MET A 55 13.11 -1.64 22.67
C MET A 55 11.61 -1.94 22.69
N GLU A 56 10.92 -1.74 21.57
CA GLU A 56 9.52 -2.08 21.40
C GLU A 56 9.29 -3.59 21.54
N ALA A 57 10.08 -4.43 20.87
CA ALA A 57 10.00 -5.88 21.02
C ALA A 57 10.40 -6.34 22.44
N ILE A 58 11.41 -5.72 23.05
CA ILE A 58 11.80 -6.02 24.43
C ILE A 58 10.67 -5.71 25.41
N ARG A 59 10.02 -4.55 25.27
CA ARG A 59 8.89 -4.14 26.12
C ARG A 59 7.68 -5.04 25.92
N ALA A 60 7.36 -5.36 24.67
CA ALA A 60 6.27 -6.28 24.35
C ALA A 60 6.48 -7.65 25.00
N LEU A 61 7.69 -8.24 24.89
CA LEU A 61 8.02 -9.50 25.58
C LEU A 61 8.01 -9.40 27.11
N ALA A 62 8.31 -8.22 27.66
CA ALA A 62 8.18 -7.94 29.08
C ALA A 62 6.72 -7.74 29.54
N GLY A 63 5.74 -7.86 28.62
CA GLY A 63 4.32 -7.76 28.91
C GLY A 63 3.74 -6.35 28.85
N PHE A 64 4.52 -5.36 28.40
CA PHE A 64 4.00 -4.01 28.20
C PHE A 64 3.25 -3.92 26.87
N ILE A 65 2.10 -3.25 26.90
CA ILE A 65 1.23 -3.07 25.73
C ILE A 65 1.44 -1.65 25.20
N GLY A 66 1.62 -1.53 23.89
CA GLY A 66 1.83 -0.27 23.19
C GLY A 66 3.15 -0.25 22.44
N GLY A 67 3.12 0.30 21.23
CA GLY A 67 4.26 0.29 20.31
C GLY A 67 5.43 1.15 20.76
N ARG A 68 6.30 1.53 19.80
CA ARG A 68 7.56 2.27 20.04
C ARG A 68 7.48 3.42 21.06
N ASP A 69 6.42 4.21 21.01
CA ASP A 69 6.27 5.45 21.78
C ASP A 69 5.30 5.33 22.97
N ALA A 70 4.80 4.12 23.25
CA ALA A 70 3.98 3.91 24.44
C ALA A 70 4.85 4.05 25.70
N PRO A 71 4.47 4.93 26.63
CA PRO A 71 5.16 4.99 27.91
C PRO A 71 4.83 3.71 28.69
N TYR A 72 5.83 3.23 29.41
CA TYR A 72 5.72 2.08 30.29
C TYR A 72 6.00 2.56 31.69
N PHE A 73 5.25 2.05 32.65
CA PHE A 73 5.42 2.40 34.04
C PHE A 73 5.58 1.15 34.88
N LEU A 74 6.53 1.21 35.82
CA LEU A 74 6.83 0.11 36.72
C LEU A 74 6.80 0.64 38.15
N THR A 75 5.65 0.52 38.82
CA THR A 75 5.44 1.08 40.15
C THR A 75 6.53 0.65 41.15
N ARG A 76 6.92 -0.62 41.11
CA ARG A 76 7.97 -1.16 41.98
C ARG A 76 9.36 -0.53 41.78
N SER A 77 9.66 0.07 40.62
CA SER A 77 10.95 0.75 40.43
C SER A 77 10.99 2.15 41.04
N THR A 78 9.86 2.66 41.56
CA THR A 78 9.78 3.98 42.20
C THR A 78 10.16 3.97 43.68
N VAL A 79 10.17 2.79 44.31
CA VAL A 79 10.52 2.62 45.73
C VAL A 79 11.97 2.15 45.81
N GLU A 80 12.84 3.02 46.34
CA GLU A 80 14.27 2.76 46.45
C GLU A 80 14.64 2.11 47.78
N PRO A 81 15.38 0.99 47.79
CA PRO A 81 15.89 0.40 49.03
C PRO A 81 17.05 1.24 49.60
N ASP A 82 17.06 1.42 50.91
CA ASP A 82 18.14 2.12 51.61
C ASP A 82 19.48 1.39 51.50
N LYS A 83 20.57 2.15 51.61
CA LYS A 83 21.94 1.62 51.52
C LYS A 83 22.21 0.51 52.53
N ASP A 84 21.74 0.69 53.76
CA ASP A 84 21.93 -0.28 54.84
C ASP A 84 21.25 -1.60 54.52
N LEU A 85 20.04 -1.56 53.93
CA LEU A 85 19.32 -2.74 53.48
C LEU A 85 20.05 -3.45 52.33
N LEU A 86 20.59 -2.70 51.36
CA LEU A 86 21.37 -3.27 50.26
C LEU A 86 22.60 -4.05 50.76
N LEU A 87 23.24 -3.58 51.84
CA LEU A 87 24.40 -4.22 52.45
C LEU A 87 24.07 -5.44 53.32
N LYS A 88 22.79 -5.72 53.58
CA LYS A 88 22.34 -6.94 54.27
C LYS A 88 22.13 -8.13 53.33
N THR A 89 22.14 -7.88 52.02
CA THR A 89 21.99 -8.93 51.00
C THR A 89 23.26 -9.79 50.83
N PRO A 90 23.17 -10.99 50.25
CA PRO A 90 24.34 -11.77 49.86
C PRO A 90 25.27 -11.06 48.86
N LEU A 91 24.77 -10.06 48.13
CA LEU A 91 25.53 -9.27 47.17
C LEU A 91 26.25 -8.06 47.80
N LYS A 92 26.28 -7.93 49.13
CA LYS A 92 26.96 -6.83 49.83
C LYS A 92 28.43 -6.64 49.43
N TRP A 93 29.14 -7.73 49.10
CA TRP A 93 30.54 -7.69 48.68
C TRP A 93 30.74 -6.88 47.38
N VAL A 94 29.71 -6.79 46.53
CA VAL A 94 29.77 -6.08 45.24
C VAL A 94 30.02 -4.59 45.44
N TYR A 95 29.48 -4.00 46.51
CA TYR A 95 29.64 -2.56 46.79
C TYR A 95 31.09 -2.23 47.13
N LEU A 96 31.69 -2.99 48.04
CA LEU A 96 33.10 -2.85 48.41
C LEU A 96 34.02 -3.10 47.21
N ALA A 97 33.74 -4.14 46.42
CA ALA A 97 34.51 -4.45 45.22
C ALA A 97 34.40 -3.36 44.15
N TYR A 98 33.21 -2.79 43.98
CA TYR A 98 32.96 -1.72 43.01
C TYR A 98 33.75 -0.46 43.37
N ASP A 99 33.67 -0.02 44.63
CA ASP A 99 34.33 1.21 45.08
C ASP A 99 35.86 1.07 44.97
N ALA A 100 36.42 -0.04 45.44
CA ALA A 100 37.86 -0.33 45.32
C ALA A 100 38.34 -0.38 43.86
N LEU A 101 37.53 -0.96 42.96
CA LEU A 101 37.90 -1.06 41.56
C LEU A 101 37.75 0.29 40.82
N CYS A 102 36.78 1.12 41.19
CA CYS A 102 36.63 2.47 40.65
C CYS A 102 37.84 3.34 40.99
N GLU A 103 38.32 3.27 42.23
CA GLU A 103 39.55 3.95 42.66
C GLU A 103 40.77 3.46 41.87
N ALA A 104 40.96 2.13 41.79
CA ALA A 104 42.06 1.54 41.04
C ALA A 104 42.01 1.85 39.53
N SER A 105 40.81 1.91 38.93
CA SER A 105 40.60 2.23 37.51
C SER A 105 40.93 3.68 37.19
N THR A 106 40.61 4.59 38.12
CA THR A 106 40.94 6.03 38.00
C THR A 106 42.45 6.24 38.02
N SER A 107 43.16 5.56 38.93
CA SER A 107 44.63 5.63 39.02
C SER A 107 45.35 4.93 37.86
N SER A 108 44.68 4.05 37.11
CA SER A 108 45.29 3.22 36.05
C SER A 108 44.87 3.62 34.63
N ASN A 109 44.36 4.84 34.44
CA ASN A 109 43.92 5.37 33.15
C ASN A 109 42.83 4.52 32.47
N GLY A 110 41.85 4.03 33.24
CA GLY A 110 40.71 3.28 32.72
C GLY A 110 41.02 1.81 32.40
N LYS A 111 42.00 1.17 33.05
CA LYS A 111 42.08 -0.29 33.01
C LYS A 111 40.89 -0.90 33.77
N HIS A 112 40.52 -2.13 33.41
CA HIS A 112 39.46 -2.91 34.07
C HIS A 112 38.01 -2.38 33.93
N MET A 113 37.72 -1.50 32.96
CA MET A 113 36.36 -0.98 32.75
C MET A 113 35.29 -2.07 32.60
N THR A 114 35.61 -3.22 31.98
CA THR A 114 34.65 -4.33 31.90
C THR A 114 34.23 -4.83 33.28
N ALA A 115 35.18 -4.99 34.20
CA ALA A 115 34.89 -5.43 35.56
C ALA A 115 34.10 -4.37 36.35
N VAL A 116 34.40 -3.07 36.16
CA VAL A 116 33.61 -1.96 36.73
C VAL A 116 32.15 -2.04 36.28
N HIS A 117 31.90 -2.27 34.98
CA HIS A 117 30.52 -2.37 34.46
C HIS A 117 29.79 -3.63 34.93
N VAL A 118 30.49 -4.76 35.09
CA VAL A 118 29.91 -5.99 35.65
C VAL A 118 29.51 -5.77 37.12
N LEU A 119 30.37 -5.13 37.92
CA LEU A 119 30.04 -4.81 39.31
C LEU A 119 28.90 -3.79 39.41
N LYS A 120 28.85 -2.79 38.52
CA LYS A 120 27.70 -1.89 38.40
C LYS A 120 26.42 -2.65 38.11
N PHE A 121 26.45 -3.59 37.16
CA PHE A 121 25.31 -4.45 36.85
C PHE A 121 24.85 -5.26 38.06
N PHE A 122 25.76 -5.84 38.84
CA PHE A 122 25.38 -6.55 40.07
C PHE A 122 24.77 -5.64 41.15
N LYS A 123 25.19 -4.37 41.25
CA LYS A 123 24.53 -3.39 42.13
C LYS A 123 23.08 -3.15 41.71
N GLU A 124 22.83 -3.00 40.41
CA GLU A 124 21.47 -2.86 39.88
C GLU A 124 20.62 -4.11 40.11
N ILE A 125 21.18 -5.31 39.90
CA ILE A 125 20.50 -6.58 40.18
C ILE A 125 20.15 -6.70 41.66
N ASN A 126 21.03 -6.28 42.56
CA ASN A 126 20.74 -6.33 44.00
C ASN A 126 19.58 -5.42 44.41
N ARG A 127 19.51 -4.22 43.83
CA ARG A 127 18.37 -3.31 43.99
C ARG A 127 17.08 -3.93 43.46
N ILE A 128 17.10 -4.44 42.24
CA ILE A 128 15.93 -5.08 41.60
C ILE A 128 15.48 -6.31 42.41
N PHE A 129 16.42 -7.10 42.93
CA PHE A 129 16.13 -8.26 43.75
C PHE A 129 15.28 -7.91 44.97
N LEU A 130 15.63 -6.85 45.72
CA LEU A 130 14.83 -6.40 46.86
C LEU A 130 13.46 -5.87 46.43
N GLN A 131 13.40 -5.08 45.35
CA GLN A 131 12.15 -4.52 44.80
C GLN A 131 11.17 -5.63 44.39
N ASP A 132 11.66 -6.61 43.62
CA ASP A 132 10.87 -7.73 43.11
C ASP A 132 10.48 -8.70 44.24
N ALA A 133 11.37 -8.94 45.20
CA ALA A 133 11.07 -9.72 46.40
C ALA A 133 9.91 -9.09 47.19
N ALA A 134 10.00 -7.80 47.53
CA ALA A 134 8.93 -7.10 48.24
C ALA A 134 7.61 -7.14 47.46
N ALA A 135 7.64 -6.82 46.16
CA ALA A 135 6.45 -6.85 45.31
C ALA A 135 5.83 -8.26 45.22
N MET A 136 6.65 -9.31 45.15
CA MET A 136 6.19 -10.70 45.11
C MET A 136 5.53 -11.11 46.43
N MET A 137 6.13 -10.77 47.57
CA MET A 137 5.54 -11.04 48.89
C MET A 137 4.19 -10.35 49.10
N ILE A 138 3.95 -9.22 48.42
CA ILE A 138 2.69 -8.47 48.49
C ILE A 138 1.65 -9.02 47.51
N LYS A 139 2.03 -9.21 46.23
CA LYS A 139 1.10 -9.61 45.15
C LYS A 139 0.82 -11.12 45.12
N SER A 140 1.72 -11.93 45.69
CA SER A 140 1.66 -13.40 45.65
C SER A 140 2.20 -14.00 46.97
N PRO A 141 1.52 -13.76 48.11
CA PRO A 141 1.97 -14.21 49.42
C PRO A 141 2.17 -15.73 49.50
N GLU A 142 1.37 -16.51 48.76
CA GLU A 142 1.48 -17.97 48.69
C GLU A 142 2.85 -18.44 48.15
N ARG A 143 3.45 -17.65 47.24
CA ARG A 143 4.80 -17.94 46.73
C ARG A 143 5.87 -17.59 47.74
N ALA A 144 5.66 -16.53 48.51
CA ALA A 144 6.59 -16.11 49.54
C ALA A 144 6.64 -17.12 50.70
N GLU A 145 5.49 -17.65 51.09
CA GLU A 145 5.39 -18.67 52.14
C GLU A 145 6.01 -20.02 51.71
N ALA A 146 5.84 -20.40 50.45
CA ALA A 146 6.31 -21.69 49.95
C ALA A 146 7.80 -21.72 49.58
N HIS A 147 8.40 -20.58 49.24
CA HIS A 147 9.74 -20.55 48.65
C HIS A 147 10.85 -20.35 49.71
N PRO A 148 11.81 -21.30 49.86
CA PRO A 148 12.82 -21.28 50.93
C PRO A 148 13.65 -20.00 51.02
N MET A 149 13.91 -19.35 49.88
CA MET A 149 14.61 -18.07 49.83
C MET A 149 14.04 -17.01 50.80
N PHE A 150 12.71 -16.91 50.95
CA PHE A 150 12.10 -15.90 51.81
C PHE A 150 12.14 -16.27 53.29
N THR A 151 12.28 -17.55 53.63
CA THR A 151 12.36 -18.05 55.00
C THR A 151 13.80 -18.16 55.49
N GLU A 152 14.75 -18.47 54.61
CA GLU A 152 16.14 -18.76 54.95
C GLU A 152 17.07 -17.54 54.84
N MET A 153 16.75 -16.57 53.97
CA MET A 153 17.62 -15.40 53.81
C MET A 153 17.28 -14.31 54.84
N GLU A 154 18.17 -14.15 55.82
CA GLU A 154 18.06 -13.22 56.96
C GLU A 154 17.61 -11.79 56.60
N VAL A 155 18.01 -11.29 55.43
CA VAL A 155 17.64 -9.94 54.96
C VAL A 155 16.13 -9.72 54.99
N PHE A 156 15.33 -10.74 54.71
CA PHE A 156 13.87 -10.62 54.66
C PHE A 156 13.21 -10.58 56.04
N GLN A 157 13.90 -11.01 57.09
CA GLN A 157 13.42 -10.95 58.48
C GLN A 157 13.82 -9.63 59.17
N THR A 158 14.65 -8.80 58.53
CA THR A 158 15.11 -7.54 59.13
C THR A 158 14.04 -6.46 59.15
N GLU A 159 14.10 -5.58 60.16
CA GLU A 159 13.18 -4.46 60.32
C GLU A 159 13.23 -3.51 59.12
N GLU A 160 14.42 -3.27 58.56
CA GLU A 160 14.62 -2.41 57.39
C GLU A 160 13.93 -2.97 56.16
N PHE A 161 13.97 -4.30 55.96
CA PHE A 161 13.23 -4.91 54.86
C PHE A 161 11.72 -4.85 55.09
N GLN A 162 11.23 -5.05 56.32
CA GLN A 162 9.80 -4.94 56.61
C GLN A 162 9.28 -3.51 56.38
N ALA A 163 10.05 -2.50 56.77
CA ALA A 163 9.74 -1.09 56.48
C ALA A 163 9.71 -0.83 54.96
N PHE A 164 10.72 -1.32 54.22
CA PHE A 164 10.75 -1.21 52.77
C PHE A 164 9.57 -1.93 52.10
N LYS A 165 9.19 -3.13 52.57
CA LYS A 165 8.03 -3.88 52.07
C LYS A 165 6.74 -3.10 52.29
N GLU A 166 6.59 -2.42 53.43
CA GLU A 166 5.40 -1.59 53.69
C GLU A 166 5.35 -0.36 52.77
N GLN A 167 6.47 0.30 52.52
CA GLN A 167 6.54 1.37 51.51
C GLN A 167 6.17 0.88 50.12
N MET A 168 6.68 -0.30 49.72
CA MET A 168 6.31 -0.96 48.46
C MET A 168 4.80 -1.24 48.41
N ARG A 169 4.20 -1.72 49.50
CA ARG A 169 2.76 -1.99 49.58
C ARG A 169 1.93 -0.74 49.34
N LEU A 170 2.31 0.38 49.96
CA LEU A 170 1.65 1.67 49.76
C LEU A 170 1.76 2.16 48.32
N SER A 171 2.95 2.07 47.71
CA SER A 171 3.17 2.46 46.32
C SER A 171 2.34 1.62 45.34
N LEU A 172 2.32 0.29 45.53
CA LEU A 172 1.51 -0.62 44.70
C LEU A 172 0.01 -0.42 44.88
N ALA A 173 -0.47 -0.07 46.08
CA ALA A 173 -1.88 0.21 46.32
C ALA A 173 -2.36 1.53 45.69
N GLN A 174 -1.44 2.47 45.47
CA GLN A 174 -1.71 3.78 44.85
C GLN A 174 -1.34 3.81 43.36
N GLU A 175 -1.13 2.65 42.74
CA GLU A 175 -0.78 2.49 41.33
C GLU A 175 -1.83 3.16 40.43
N LYS A 176 -1.54 4.40 40.03
CA LYS A 176 -2.27 5.16 39.00
C LYS A 176 -1.32 5.34 37.82
N ASP A 177 -1.63 4.70 36.70
CA ASP A 177 -0.83 4.87 35.49
C ASP A 177 -0.81 6.37 35.10
N PRO A 178 0.37 7.00 34.98
CA PRO A 178 0.46 8.37 34.50
C PRO A 178 -0.19 8.58 33.11
N LEU A 179 -0.36 7.54 32.29
CA LEU A 179 -1.14 7.59 31.05
C LEU A 179 -2.63 7.87 31.28
N ASP A 180 -3.25 7.23 32.27
CA ASP A 180 -4.67 7.41 32.57
C ASP A 180 -4.94 8.85 33.01
N ASN A 181 -4.03 9.42 33.80
CA ASN A 181 -4.08 10.83 34.19
C ASN A 181 -3.93 11.77 32.98
N ASN A 182 -3.08 11.43 32.00
CA ASN A 182 -2.90 12.23 30.79
C ASN A 182 -4.09 12.14 29.84
N LEU A 183 -4.68 10.94 29.66
CA LEU A 183 -5.89 10.73 28.86
C LEU A 183 -7.07 11.50 29.44
N GLN A 184 -7.31 11.40 30.75
CA GLN A 184 -8.37 12.17 31.42
C GLN A 184 -8.18 13.69 31.24
N ARG A 185 -6.93 14.17 31.14
CA ARG A 185 -6.64 15.59 30.93
C ARG A 185 -6.87 16.08 29.50
N VAL A 186 -6.69 15.24 28.49
CA VAL A 186 -6.82 15.64 27.07
C VAL A 186 -8.20 15.37 26.48
N LEU A 187 -8.98 14.45 27.05
CA LEU A 187 -10.33 14.11 26.57
C LEU A 187 -11.27 15.31 26.42
N PRO A 188 -11.33 16.29 27.35
CA PRO A 188 -12.19 17.47 27.18
C PRO A 188 -11.83 18.30 25.94
N GLY A 189 -10.53 18.47 25.64
CA GLY A 189 -10.07 19.22 24.47
C GLY A 189 -10.33 18.50 23.15
N VAL A 190 -10.25 17.16 23.16
CA VAL A 190 -10.63 16.34 22.00
C VAL A 190 -12.14 16.43 21.75
N HIS A 191 -12.95 16.36 22.81
CA HIS A 191 -14.39 16.49 22.72
C HIS A 191 -14.80 17.84 22.11
N GLN A 192 -14.22 18.94 22.60
CA GLN A 192 -14.47 20.28 22.06
C GLN A 192 -14.14 20.40 20.57
N ARG A 193 -13.03 19.82 20.10
CA ARG A 193 -12.65 19.81 18.68
C ARG A 193 -13.59 18.96 17.83
N PHE A 194 -14.08 17.85 18.38
CA PHE A 194 -15.04 16.99 17.70
C PHE A 194 -16.39 17.70 17.52
N GLU A 195 -16.87 18.43 18.53
CA GLU A 195 -18.07 19.26 18.42
C GLU A 195 -17.92 20.36 17.37
N GLN A 196 -16.78 21.06 17.35
CA GLN A 196 -16.49 22.09 16.34
C GLN A 196 -16.45 21.50 14.91
N THR A 197 -15.87 20.30 14.76
CA THR A 197 -15.80 19.61 13.48
C THR A 197 -17.19 19.18 13.00
N ASN A 198 -18.01 18.61 13.89
CA ASN A 198 -19.39 18.24 13.57
C ASN A 198 -20.24 19.47 13.19
N GLY A 199 -20.03 20.61 13.86
CA GLY A 199 -20.67 21.87 13.49
C GLY A 199 -20.27 22.34 12.09
N ALA A 200 -18.98 22.25 11.74
CA ALA A 200 -18.49 22.62 10.40
C ALA A 200 -19.03 21.68 9.30
N VAL A 201 -19.11 20.37 9.57
CA VAL A 201 -19.70 19.38 8.64
C VAL A 201 -21.19 19.64 8.42
N ALA A 202 -21.94 19.96 9.46
CA ALA A 202 -23.35 20.33 9.33
C ALA A 202 -23.54 21.60 8.47
N GLN A 203 -22.70 22.62 8.66
CA GLN A 203 -22.74 23.83 7.83
C GLN A 203 -22.39 23.56 6.36
N LEU A 204 -21.41 22.69 6.09
CA LEU A 204 -21.07 22.27 4.74
C LEU A 204 -22.22 21.52 4.07
N THR A 205 -22.87 20.62 4.81
CA THR A 205 -24.05 19.89 4.32
C THR A 205 -25.15 20.86 3.87
N GLY A 206 -25.48 21.86 4.70
CA GLY A 206 -26.47 22.88 4.32
C GLY A 206 -26.08 23.73 3.10
N LYS A 207 -24.78 24.01 2.90
CA LYS A 207 -24.30 24.69 1.68
C LYS A 207 -24.44 23.82 0.43
N VAL A 208 -24.17 22.52 0.55
CA VAL A 208 -24.37 21.56 -0.56
C VAL A 208 -25.85 21.47 -0.92
N ASP A 209 -26.75 21.40 0.06
CA ASP A 209 -28.20 21.37 -0.20
C ASP A 209 -28.67 22.63 -0.93
N THR A 210 -28.17 23.81 -0.51
CA THR A 210 -28.45 25.08 -1.16
C THR A 210 -27.94 25.10 -2.61
N MET A 211 -26.73 24.57 -2.84
CA MET A 211 -26.14 24.47 -4.17
C MET A 211 -26.91 23.52 -5.08
N THR A 212 -27.33 22.36 -4.55
CA THR A 212 -28.18 21.40 -5.26
C THR A 212 -29.51 22.04 -5.64
N ALA A 213 -30.16 22.76 -4.72
CA ALA A 213 -31.41 23.46 -5.02
C ALA A 213 -31.25 24.52 -6.12
N ALA A 214 -30.15 25.29 -6.07
CA ALA A 214 -29.86 26.30 -7.09
C ALA A 214 -29.57 25.67 -8.48
N LEU A 215 -28.87 24.53 -8.51
CA LEU A 215 -28.60 23.77 -9.73
C LEU A 215 -29.89 23.23 -10.34
N THR A 216 -30.76 22.61 -9.54
CA THR A 216 -32.06 22.10 -10.01
C THR A 216 -32.90 23.23 -10.62
N ALA A 217 -33.00 24.37 -9.93
CA ALA A 217 -33.73 25.52 -10.44
C ALA A 217 -33.12 26.09 -11.75
N GLY A 218 -31.80 26.01 -11.90
CA GLY A 218 -31.11 26.38 -13.14
C GLY A 218 -31.43 25.44 -14.30
N ILE A 219 -31.46 24.13 -14.03
CA ILE A 219 -31.84 23.11 -15.02
C ILE A 219 -33.29 23.31 -15.47
N ASP A 220 -34.22 23.55 -14.55
CA ASP A 220 -35.64 23.79 -14.90
C ASP A 220 -35.81 25.00 -15.83
N LYS A 221 -35.04 26.08 -15.59
CA LYS A 221 -35.03 27.25 -16.48
C LYS A 221 -34.48 26.91 -17.87
N LEU A 222 -33.42 26.11 -17.95
CA LEU A 222 -32.86 25.69 -19.24
C LEU A 222 -33.84 24.81 -20.02
N VAL A 223 -34.56 23.91 -19.34
CA VAL A 223 -35.61 23.09 -19.96
C VAL A 223 -36.72 23.97 -20.52
N ALA A 224 -37.17 24.98 -19.78
CA ALA A 224 -38.20 25.91 -20.24
C ALA A 224 -37.76 26.70 -21.49
N ILE A 225 -36.53 27.21 -21.50
CA ILE A 225 -35.97 27.90 -22.68
C ILE A 225 -35.90 26.94 -23.88
N HIS A 226 -35.46 25.70 -23.67
CA HIS A 226 -35.38 24.72 -24.75
C HIS A 226 -36.76 24.42 -25.36
N GLN A 227 -37.79 24.25 -24.53
CA GLN A 227 -39.16 24.07 -24.98
C GLN A 227 -39.68 25.27 -25.79
N GLU A 228 -39.38 26.51 -25.34
CA GLU A 228 -39.77 27.72 -26.07
C GLU A 228 -39.05 27.83 -27.42
N THR A 229 -37.76 27.50 -27.48
CA THR A 229 -37.00 27.49 -28.74
C THR A 229 -37.51 26.42 -29.70
N ALA A 230 -37.87 25.24 -29.21
CA ALA A 230 -38.45 24.18 -30.03
C ALA A 230 -39.80 24.60 -30.63
N ALA A 231 -40.65 25.27 -29.84
CA ALA A 231 -41.93 25.79 -30.32
C ALA A 231 -41.75 26.89 -31.39
N ARG A 232 -40.76 27.78 -31.21
CA ARG A 232 -40.41 28.79 -32.22
C ARG A 232 -39.89 28.15 -33.51
N GLN A 233 -39.02 27.15 -33.42
CA GLN A 233 -38.50 26.45 -34.59
C GLN A 233 -39.64 25.80 -35.39
N GLN A 234 -40.57 25.14 -34.71
CA GLN A 234 -41.72 24.53 -35.37
C GLN A 234 -42.59 25.55 -36.12
N GLN A 235 -42.75 26.77 -35.59
CA GLN A 235 -43.47 27.84 -36.30
C GLN A 235 -42.72 28.33 -37.55
N VAL A 236 -41.39 28.39 -37.48
CA VAL A 236 -40.55 28.73 -38.64
C VAL A 236 -40.65 27.65 -39.71
N ASP A 237 -40.60 26.38 -39.33
CA ASP A 237 -40.70 25.25 -40.26
C ASP A 237 -42.05 25.24 -40.99
N VAL A 238 -43.16 25.44 -40.27
CA VAL A 238 -44.52 25.55 -40.86
C VAL A 238 -44.62 26.74 -41.82
N ARG A 239 -43.99 27.88 -41.49
CA ARG A 239 -43.96 29.05 -42.38
C ARG A 239 -43.13 28.79 -43.63
N ALA A 240 -41.99 28.11 -43.50
CA ALA A 240 -41.15 27.74 -44.64
C ALA A 240 -41.88 26.80 -45.60
N GLU A 241 -42.62 25.80 -45.09
CA GLU A 241 -43.43 24.89 -45.91
C GLU A 241 -44.54 25.63 -46.67
N ARG A 242 -45.23 26.58 -46.01
CA ARG A 242 -46.25 27.40 -46.66
C ARG A 242 -45.69 28.30 -47.75
N LEU A 243 -44.55 28.94 -47.47
CA LEU A 243 -43.84 29.77 -48.45
C LEU A 243 -43.42 28.93 -49.67
N ALA A 244 -42.89 27.72 -49.46
CA ALA A 244 -42.54 26.81 -50.54
C ALA A 244 -43.75 26.43 -51.40
N CYS A 245 -44.90 26.14 -50.77
CA CYS A 245 -46.16 25.85 -51.47
C CYS A 245 -46.66 27.06 -52.28
N LEU A 246 -46.53 28.28 -51.75
CA LEU A 246 -46.90 29.52 -52.44
C LEU A 246 -46.00 29.79 -53.65
N LEU A 247 -44.69 29.62 -53.50
CA LEU A 247 -43.72 29.76 -54.60
C LEU A 247 -43.99 28.74 -55.71
N GLU A 248 -44.30 27.50 -55.37
CA GLU A 248 -44.64 26.47 -56.34
C GLU A 248 -45.92 26.81 -57.12
N LYS A 249 -46.97 27.28 -56.44
CA LYS A 249 -48.21 27.75 -57.08
C LYS A 249 -47.98 28.98 -57.97
N GLY A 250 -47.17 29.93 -57.51
CA GLY A 250 -46.81 31.11 -58.30
C GLY A 250 -46.04 30.75 -59.58
N ALA A 251 -45.09 29.82 -59.49
CA ALA A 251 -44.35 29.30 -60.64
C ALA A 251 -45.24 28.52 -61.64
N GLN A 252 -46.35 27.93 -61.17
CA GLN A 252 -47.35 27.29 -62.05
C GLN A 252 -48.22 28.33 -62.75
N ALA A 253 -48.67 29.39 -62.05
CA ALA A 253 -49.47 30.47 -62.64
C ALA A 253 -48.71 31.24 -63.73
N LEU A 254 -47.42 31.51 -63.52
CA LEU A 254 -46.54 32.15 -64.51
C LEU A 254 -46.36 31.28 -65.77
N ARG A 255 -46.29 29.96 -65.64
CA ARG A 255 -46.24 29.04 -66.80
C ARG A 255 -47.55 28.98 -67.60
N GLY A 256 -48.67 29.38 -67.01
CA GLY A 256 -49.98 29.41 -67.65
C GLY A 256 -50.36 30.74 -68.31
N ASN A 257 -49.49 31.77 -68.28
CA ASN A 257 -49.82 33.16 -68.66
C ASN A 257 -51.04 33.73 -67.91
N GLN A 258 -51.23 33.35 -66.64
CA GLN A 258 -52.33 33.84 -65.79
C GLN A 258 -51.80 34.89 -64.79
N GLU A 259 -51.42 36.06 -65.29
CA GLU A 259 -50.82 37.15 -64.48
C GLU A 259 -51.75 37.62 -63.34
N GLU A 260 -53.06 37.68 -63.59
CA GLU A 260 -54.04 38.14 -62.60
C GLU A 260 -54.12 37.18 -61.39
N GLU A 261 -54.00 35.87 -61.63
CA GLU A 261 -54.01 34.84 -60.58
C GLU A 261 -52.72 34.85 -59.75
N PHE A 262 -51.57 35.13 -60.38
CA PHE A 262 -50.30 35.33 -59.68
C PHE A 262 -50.33 36.58 -58.78
N THR A 263 -50.92 37.66 -59.27
CA THR A 263 -51.02 38.93 -58.53
C THR A 263 -51.94 38.79 -57.30
N ASP A 264 -53.05 38.05 -57.43
CA ASP A 264 -53.94 37.77 -56.30
C ASP A 264 -53.31 36.80 -55.27
N LEU A 265 -52.50 35.84 -55.72
CA LEU A 265 -51.69 34.97 -54.84
C LEU A 265 -50.70 35.77 -54.00
N LEU A 266 -49.98 36.73 -54.60
CA LEU A 266 -49.05 37.61 -53.89
C LEU A 266 -49.78 38.53 -52.91
N ARG A 267 -50.95 39.06 -53.28
CA ARG A 267 -51.76 39.90 -52.40
C ARG A 267 -52.30 39.10 -51.20
N GLY A 268 -52.70 37.85 -51.41
CA GLY A 268 -53.11 36.93 -50.35
C GLY A 268 -51.98 36.56 -49.39
N ALA A 269 -50.76 36.35 -49.90
CA ALA A 269 -49.58 36.07 -49.11
C ALA A 269 -49.15 37.26 -48.23
N ALA A 270 -49.19 38.48 -48.78
CA ALA A 270 -48.92 39.72 -48.05
C ALA A 270 -49.94 39.98 -46.92
N ALA A 271 -51.23 39.71 -47.16
CA ALA A 271 -52.28 39.85 -46.15
C ALA A 271 -52.17 38.83 -44.99
N ALA A 272 -51.56 37.66 -45.24
CA ALA A 272 -51.33 36.62 -44.23
C ALA A 272 -50.09 36.88 -43.34
N GLY A 273 -49.35 37.98 -43.58
CA GLY A 273 -48.15 38.31 -42.81
C GLY A 273 -46.99 37.32 -43.02
N GLU A 274 -46.96 36.64 -44.16
CA GLU A 274 -45.88 35.74 -44.56
C GLU A 274 -44.80 36.54 -45.32
N GLY A 275 -44.11 37.43 -44.61
CA GLY A 275 -42.76 37.92 -44.95
C GLY A 275 -42.57 38.73 -46.24
N PHE A 276 -43.60 39.01 -47.03
CA PHE A 276 -43.53 39.97 -48.13
C PHE A 276 -43.99 41.34 -47.64
N GLU A 277 -43.04 42.25 -47.39
CA GLU A 277 -43.37 43.68 -47.38
C GLU A 277 -43.89 44.04 -48.77
N GLN A 278 -44.96 44.84 -48.84
CA GLN A 278 -45.55 45.30 -50.10
C GLN A 278 -44.44 45.92 -50.96
N PRO A 279 -44.14 45.38 -52.16
CA PRO A 279 -43.28 46.09 -53.08
C PRO A 279 -44.04 47.34 -53.56
N ASP A 280 -43.39 48.50 -53.49
CA ASP A 280 -43.92 49.72 -54.10
C ASP A 280 -44.15 49.45 -55.60
N SER A 281 -45.19 50.05 -56.19
CA SER A 281 -45.62 49.81 -57.58
C SER A 281 -44.51 49.98 -58.63
N MET A 282 -43.41 50.65 -58.26
CA MET A 282 -42.25 50.88 -59.10
C MET A 282 -41.34 49.65 -59.22
N GLU A 283 -41.26 48.78 -58.20
CA GLU A 283 -40.44 47.55 -58.25
C GLU A 283 -41.09 46.45 -59.11
N ILE A 284 -42.42 46.45 -59.25
CA ILE A 284 -43.13 45.44 -60.03
C ILE A 284 -42.87 45.60 -61.53
N GLU A 285 -42.78 46.84 -62.05
CA GLU A 285 -42.41 47.09 -63.44
C GLU A 285 -40.95 46.70 -63.71
N ASP A 286 -40.02 47.00 -62.80
CA ASP A 286 -38.60 46.62 -62.94
C ASP A 286 -38.39 45.09 -62.93
N ILE A 287 -39.17 44.35 -62.14
CA ILE A 287 -39.14 42.88 -62.10
C ILE A 287 -39.72 42.27 -63.39
N LEU A 288 -40.78 42.87 -63.95
CA LEU A 288 -41.37 42.44 -65.22
C LEU A 288 -40.48 42.79 -66.43
N GLN A 289 -39.68 43.86 -66.33
CA GLN A 289 -38.75 44.27 -67.40
C GLN A 289 -37.43 43.48 -67.40
N ALA A 290 -37.10 42.80 -66.29
CA ALA A 290 -35.94 41.91 -66.17
C ALA A 290 -36.18 40.48 -66.69
N ALA A 291 -37.30 40.23 -67.36
CA ALA A 291 -37.64 38.95 -68.01
C ALA A 291 -36.81 38.74 -69.29
N ASP A 292 -35.51 38.51 -69.12
CA ASP A 292 -34.67 37.79 -70.08
C ASP A 292 -34.10 36.54 -69.37
N GLU A 293 -34.22 35.39 -70.02
CA GLU A 293 -34.49 34.06 -69.44
C GLU A 293 -33.40 33.41 -68.55
N GLU A 294 -32.35 34.10 -68.08
CA GLU A 294 -31.26 33.47 -67.31
C GLU A 294 -30.90 34.18 -65.98
N ALA A 295 -31.46 35.36 -65.69
CA ALA A 295 -31.15 36.11 -64.46
C ALA A 295 -32.13 35.89 -63.30
N ALA A 296 -33.39 35.48 -63.57
CA ALA A 296 -34.46 35.41 -62.57
C ALA A 296 -34.24 34.32 -61.50
N ALA A 297 -33.57 33.21 -61.84
CA ALA A 297 -33.28 32.13 -60.89
C ALA A 297 -32.26 32.55 -59.81
N THR A 298 -31.36 33.48 -60.14
CA THR A 298 -30.28 33.92 -59.25
C THR A 298 -30.77 34.98 -58.26
N THR A 299 -31.63 35.90 -58.69
CA THR A 299 -32.19 36.96 -57.85
C THR A 299 -33.20 36.42 -56.82
N LEU A 300 -33.99 35.39 -57.17
CA LEU A 300 -34.90 34.71 -56.22
C LEU A 300 -34.15 33.92 -55.13
N LEU A 301 -32.97 33.38 -55.44
CA LEU A 301 -32.08 32.72 -54.47
C LEU A 301 -31.41 33.72 -53.52
N GLU A 302 -31.04 34.91 -54.00
CA GLU A 302 -30.46 35.97 -53.15
C GLU A 302 -31.47 36.66 -52.23
N VAL A 303 -32.74 36.82 -52.66
CA VAL A 303 -33.81 37.36 -51.80
C VAL A 303 -34.21 36.35 -50.71
N GLY A 304 -34.19 35.04 -51.03
CA GLY A 304 -34.37 33.97 -50.04
C GLY A 304 -33.22 33.87 -49.02
N ALA A 305 -31.99 34.21 -49.41
CA ALA A 305 -30.83 34.22 -48.50
C ALA A 305 -30.78 35.45 -47.58
N ARG A 306 -31.48 36.55 -47.91
CA ARG A 306 -31.49 37.79 -47.12
C ARG A 306 -32.52 37.82 -45.98
N THR A 307 -33.39 36.81 -45.87
CA THR A 307 -34.43 36.72 -44.81
C THR A 307 -34.10 35.78 -43.66
N THR A 308 -32.94 35.11 -43.65
CA THR A 308 -32.47 34.38 -42.46
C THR A 308 -31.77 35.33 -41.49
N THR A 309 -32.48 35.74 -40.44
CA THR A 309 -31.90 36.48 -39.32
C THR A 309 -30.92 35.57 -38.58
N THR A 310 -29.62 35.86 -38.74
CA THR A 310 -28.53 35.23 -37.99
C THR A 310 -28.74 35.44 -36.49
N THR A 311 -29.19 34.41 -35.79
CA THR A 311 -29.20 34.38 -34.32
C THR A 311 -27.84 33.88 -33.84
N THR A 312 -27.01 34.80 -33.38
CA THR A 312 -25.70 34.52 -32.78
C THR A 312 -25.89 33.76 -31.47
N ILE A 313 -25.49 32.48 -31.44
CA ILE A 313 -25.38 31.69 -30.21
C ILE A 313 -24.12 32.17 -29.47
N PRO A 314 -24.18 32.53 -28.16
CA PRO A 314 -22.98 32.82 -27.40
C PRO A 314 -22.16 31.55 -27.16
N THR A 315 -20.95 31.51 -27.72
CA THR A 315 -19.92 30.51 -27.42
C THR A 315 -19.53 30.59 -25.95
N LEU A 316 -19.89 29.57 -25.16
CA LEU A 316 -19.37 29.39 -23.81
C LEU A 316 -17.95 28.83 -23.90
N THR A 317 -16.99 29.62 -23.41
CA THR A 317 -15.58 29.29 -23.29
C THR A 317 -15.39 28.12 -22.32
N THR A 318 -14.90 26.99 -22.82
CA THR A 318 -14.55 25.83 -22.00
C THR A 318 -13.32 26.15 -21.14
N GLY A 319 -13.54 26.37 -19.85
CA GLY A 319 -12.47 26.48 -18.85
C GLY A 319 -11.78 25.12 -18.65
N ARG A 320 -10.44 25.12 -18.70
CA ARG A 320 -9.56 24.00 -18.37
C ARG A 320 -9.85 23.49 -16.94
N PHE A 321 -10.41 22.29 -16.83
CA PHE A 321 -10.41 21.52 -15.57
C PHE A 321 -9.12 20.70 -15.50
N GLY A 322 -8.38 20.86 -14.41
CA GLY A 322 -7.17 20.08 -14.10
C GLY A 322 -7.51 18.63 -13.75
N GLN A 323 -6.67 17.71 -14.22
CA GLN A 323 -6.72 16.29 -13.86
C GLN A 323 -6.46 16.12 -12.36
N PHE A 324 -7.42 15.49 -11.67
CA PHE A 324 -7.17 14.76 -10.43
C PHE A 324 -6.86 13.30 -10.79
N THR A 325 -5.81 12.74 -10.18
CA THR A 325 -5.49 11.31 -10.24
C THR A 325 -6.11 10.62 -9.04
N ASP A 326 -7.02 9.67 -9.28
CA ASP A 326 -7.60 8.82 -8.25
C ASP A 326 -6.88 7.46 -8.20
N ASP A 327 -5.90 7.32 -7.29
CA ASP A 327 -5.46 6.02 -6.80
C ASP A 327 -6.39 5.59 -5.65
N GLY A 328 -7.58 5.12 -6.01
CA GLY A 328 -8.57 4.55 -5.09
C GLY A 328 -8.86 3.11 -5.47
N GLY A 329 -8.17 2.16 -4.85
CA GLY A 329 -8.31 0.74 -5.17
C GLY A 329 -9.69 0.17 -4.85
N LEU A 330 -10.25 -0.60 -5.79
CA LEU A 330 -11.34 -1.55 -5.53
C LEU A 330 -10.85 -2.98 -5.80
N THR A 331 -11.18 -3.85 -4.86
CA THR A 331 -11.02 -5.31 -4.91
C THR A 331 -12.10 -5.90 -5.83
N THR A 332 -11.69 -6.67 -6.84
CA THR A 332 -12.61 -7.40 -7.73
C THR A 332 -12.75 -8.85 -7.28
N GLN A 333 -13.98 -9.29 -7.00
CA GLN A 333 -14.35 -10.70 -6.85
C GLN A 333 -14.33 -11.39 -8.22
N GLU A 334 -13.78 -12.61 -8.24
CA GLU A 334 -13.73 -13.50 -9.39
C GLU A 334 -15.11 -14.06 -9.74
N ILE A 335 -15.45 -14.04 -11.04
CA ILE A 335 -16.43 -14.95 -11.64
C ILE A 335 -15.65 -15.76 -12.68
N GLU A 336 -15.59 -17.07 -12.49
CA GLU A 336 -15.02 -18.04 -13.43
C GLU A 336 -15.96 -18.25 -14.63
N LEU A 337 -15.47 -18.01 -15.85
CA LEU A 337 -15.93 -18.70 -17.06
C LEU A 337 -14.72 -18.93 -17.99
N GLY A 338 -14.57 -20.17 -18.45
CA GLY A 338 -13.35 -20.68 -19.07
C GLY A 338 -13.08 -20.24 -20.52
N GLY A 339 -11.80 -20.36 -20.89
CA GLY A 339 -11.37 -20.92 -22.18
C GLY A 339 -11.24 -19.98 -23.39
N THR A 340 -10.28 -19.06 -23.39
CA THR A 340 -9.56 -18.62 -24.62
C THR A 340 -8.12 -18.16 -24.26
N PRO A 341 -7.13 -18.33 -25.16
CA PRO A 341 -5.72 -18.09 -24.84
C PRO A 341 -5.46 -16.59 -24.66
N HIS A 342 -5.13 -16.21 -23.43
CA HIS A 342 -4.90 -14.83 -23.03
C HIS A 342 -3.58 -14.31 -23.64
N ILE A 343 -3.67 -13.38 -24.59
CA ILE A 343 -2.53 -12.52 -24.94
C ILE A 343 -2.39 -11.51 -23.80
N THR A 344 -1.60 -11.85 -22.78
CA THR A 344 -1.23 -10.92 -21.70
C THR A 344 -0.13 -10.00 -22.18
N THR A 345 -0.37 -8.69 -22.12
CA THR A 345 0.67 -7.66 -22.18
C THR A 345 1.76 -7.97 -21.14
N PRO A 346 3.06 -7.75 -21.45
CA PRO A 346 4.13 -8.14 -20.55
C PRO A 346 4.11 -7.28 -19.29
N SER A 347 3.60 -7.84 -18.19
CA SER A 347 3.75 -7.28 -16.85
C SER A 347 5.23 -7.04 -16.56
N SER A 348 5.54 -5.85 -16.02
CA SER A 348 6.87 -5.47 -15.54
C SER A 348 7.32 -6.24 -14.29
N ARG A 349 6.40 -6.95 -13.62
CA ARG A 349 6.66 -7.74 -12.42
C ARG A 349 6.57 -9.24 -12.72
N PHE A 350 7.63 -9.80 -13.26
CA PHE A 350 7.80 -11.25 -13.39
C PHE A 350 8.17 -11.87 -12.03
N ARG A 351 7.52 -12.99 -11.67
CA ARG A 351 7.81 -13.73 -10.44
C ARG A 351 8.21 -15.16 -10.78
N LEU A 352 9.38 -15.59 -10.31
CA LEU A 352 9.82 -16.98 -10.40
C LEU A 352 8.99 -17.88 -9.49
N LYS A 353 8.70 -19.09 -9.97
CA LYS A 353 8.14 -20.18 -9.18
C LYS A 353 9.10 -20.48 -8.02
N PRO A 354 8.62 -20.47 -6.77
CA PRO A 354 9.48 -20.68 -5.60
C PRO A 354 10.12 -22.07 -5.57
N LYS A 355 9.43 -23.08 -6.12
CA LYS A 355 9.86 -24.47 -6.10
C LYS A 355 9.37 -25.24 -7.33
N HIS A 356 10.26 -26.04 -7.89
CA HIS A 356 10.00 -26.95 -9.00
C HIS A 356 10.08 -28.38 -8.50
N THR A 357 9.05 -29.18 -8.77
CA THR A 357 9.03 -30.63 -8.51
C THR A 357 9.60 -31.42 -9.69
N ASP A 358 9.59 -30.81 -10.87
CA ASP A 358 10.03 -31.38 -12.14
C ASP A 358 11.10 -30.47 -12.77
N LEU A 359 12.14 -31.05 -13.36
CA LEU A 359 13.13 -30.33 -14.15
C LEU A 359 12.53 -29.77 -15.44
N THR A 360 11.52 -30.43 -15.98
CA THR A 360 10.76 -29.97 -17.15
C THR A 360 10.07 -28.63 -16.84
N ASP A 361 9.43 -28.52 -15.68
CA ASP A 361 8.85 -27.26 -15.18
C ASP A 361 9.91 -26.14 -15.06
N LEU A 362 11.11 -26.48 -14.58
CA LEU A 362 12.21 -25.52 -14.43
C LEU A 362 12.70 -25.04 -15.81
N TRP A 363 12.80 -25.96 -16.77
CA TRP A 363 13.17 -25.68 -18.14
C TRP A 363 12.13 -24.80 -18.85
N ASP A 364 10.86 -25.18 -18.73
CA ASP A 364 9.74 -24.48 -19.34
C ASP A 364 9.57 -23.07 -18.77
N GLU A 365 9.73 -22.86 -17.46
CA GLU A 365 9.74 -21.52 -16.87
C GLU A 365 10.91 -20.67 -17.39
N TRP A 366 12.09 -21.27 -17.53
CA TRP A 366 13.27 -20.56 -18.01
C TRP A 366 13.11 -20.09 -19.45
N HIS A 367 12.55 -20.92 -20.33
CA HIS A 367 12.38 -20.63 -21.75
C HIS A 367 11.00 -20.06 -22.13
N GLY A 368 10.05 -20.01 -21.18
CA GLY A 368 8.70 -19.53 -21.43
C GLY A 368 7.91 -20.49 -22.33
N LEU A 369 7.96 -21.79 -22.01
CA LEU A 369 7.28 -22.88 -22.71
C LEU A 369 6.18 -23.48 -21.83
N GLY A 370 5.34 -24.34 -22.40
CA GLY A 370 4.32 -25.09 -21.66
C GLY A 370 3.38 -24.19 -20.86
N THR A 371 3.20 -24.51 -19.58
CA THR A 371 2.34 -23.73 -18.65
C THR A 371 2.92 -22.36 -18.28
N PHE A 372 4.20 -22.11 -18.61
CA PHE A 372 4.89 -20.84 -18.42
C PHE A 372 5.02 -20.04 -19.71
N TYR A 373 4.19 -20.36 -20.73
CA TYR A 373 4.27 -19.72 -22.03
C TYR A 373 4.31 -18.19 -21.93
N CYS A 374 5.31 -17.60 -22.56
CA CYS A 374 5.49 -16.16 -22.57
C CYS A 374 6.04 -15.73 -23.93
N ALA A 375 5.39 -14.76 -24.57
CA ALA A 375 5.75 -14.28 -25.91
C ALA A 375 7.21 -13.79 -26.02
N ILE A 376 7.84 -13.43 -24.89
CA ILE A 376 9.22 -12.97 -24.84
C ILE A 376 10.22 -14.05 -24.41
N GLY A 377 9.84 -15.33 -24.34
CA GLY A 377 10.77 -16.45 -24.08
C GLY A 377 11.19 -16.63 -22.61
N GLY A 378 10.26 -16.41 -21.67
CA GLY A 378 10.46 -16.67 -20.25
C GLY A 378 11.55 -15.83 -19.60
N VAL A 379 12.33 -16.42 -18.71
CA VAL A 379 13.48 -15.78 -18.06
C VAL A 379 14.59 -15.51 -19.08
N ALA A 380 14.89 -16.48 -19.94
CA ALA A 380 15.95 -16.41 -20.93
C ALA A 380 15.77 -15.21 -21.85
N GLY A 381 14.57 -15.02 -22.39
CA GLY A 381 14.32 -13.89 -23.28
C GLY A 381 14.09 -12.56 -22.55
N ARG A 382 13.76 -12.55 -21.24
CA ARG A 382 13.81 -11.32 -20.43
C ARG A 382 15.24 -10.84 -20.20
N GLU A 383 16.18 -11.76 -19.97
CA GLU A 383 17.62 -11.44 -19.84
C GLU A 383 18.18 -10.77 -21.11
N THR A 384 17.68 -11.15 -22.29
CA THR A 384 18.13 -10.57 -23.58
C THR A 384 17.36 -9.31 -23.96
N SER A 385 16.05 -9.29 -23.75
CA SER A 385 15.15 -8.31 -24.38
C SER A 385 14.80 -7.12 -23.51
N ILE A 386 15.01 -7.18 -22.19
CA ILE A 386 14.60 -6.10 -21.26
C ILE A 386 15.75 -5.72 -20.33
N LYS A 387 16.31 -4.51 -20.51
CA LYS A 387 17.35 -4.00 -19.62
C LYS A 387 16.76 -3.67 -18.23
N GLY A 388 17.38 -4.18 -17.17
CA GLY A 388 17.00 -3.82 -15.80
C GLY A 388 15.67 -4.41 -15.30
N TRP A 389 15.12 -5.44 -15.97
CA TRP A 389 13.84 -6.05 -15.60
C TRP A 389 13.78 -6.64 -14.18
N ARG A 390 14.95 -6.89 -13.58
CA ARG A 390 15.14 -7.37 -12.20
C ARG A 390 15.60 -6.30 -11.21
N SER A 391 15.47 -5.01 -11.54
CA SER A 391 15.90 -3.88 -10.68
C SER A 391 15.22 -3.89 -9.31
N HIS A 392 13.97 -4.37 -9.25
CA HIS A 392 13.16 -4.45 -8.05
C HIS A 392 13.36 -5.76 -7.25
N TRP A 393 14.26 -6.65 -7.69
CA TRP A 393 14.42 -7.96 -7.06
C TRP A 393 15.31 -7.90 -5.83
N THR A 394 14.84 -8.55 -4.76
CA THR A 394 15.62 -8.78 -3.55
C THR A 394 16.85 -9.65 -3.82
N ARG A 395 17.85 -9.58 -2.94
CA ARG A 395 19.05 -10.43 -3.03
C ARG A 395 18.73 -11.93 -2.99
N SER A 396 17.67 -12.33 -2.30
CA SER A 396 17.19 -13.71 -2.26
C SER A 396 16.69 -14.17 -3.62
N GLN A 397 15.86 -13.36 -4.29
CA GLN A 397 15.35 -13.63 -5.63
C GLN A 397 16.48 -13.70 -6.67
N GLN A 398 17.45 -12.79 -6.60
CA GLN A 398 18.63 -12.82 -7.47
C GLN A 398 19.49 -14.09 -7.23
N THR A 399 19.59 -14.54 -5.98
CA THR A 399 20.29 -15.78 -5.64
C THR A 399 19.55 -17.00 -6.17
N HIS A 400 18.23 -17.03 -6.05
CA HIS A 400 17.37 -18.09 -6.62
C HIS A 400 17.52 -18.17 -8.14
N LEU A 401 17.44 -17.04 -8.84
CA LEU A 401 17.68 -16.94 -10.28
C LEU A 401 19.06 -17.47 -10.68
N SER A 402 20.10 -17.11 -9.93
CA SER A 402 21.46 -17.59 -10.17
C SER A 402 21.57 -19.12 -10.04
N ARG A 403 20.83 -19.72 -9.09
CA ARG A 403 20.76 -21.18 -8.94
C ARG A 403 19.99 -21.83 -10.10
N ASN A 404 18.85 -21.27 -10.50
CA ASN A 404 18.09 -21.75 -11.65
C ASN A 404 18.95 -21.70 -12.92
N SER A 405 19.58 -20.58 -13.20
CA SER A 405 20.49 -20.41 -14.34
C SER A 405 21.63 -21.44 -14.35
N ALA A 406 22.21 -21.74 -13.18
CA ALA A 406 23.26 -22.75 -13.08
C ALA A 406 22.74 -24.17 -13.36
N CYS A 407 21.50 -24.48 -12.97
CA CYS A 407 20.89 -25.77 -13.27
C CYS A 407 20.54 -25.90 -14.75
N ILE A 408 20.01 -24.85 -15.39
CA ILE A 408 19.76 -24.84 -16.83
C ILE A 408 21.05 -25.09 -17.61
N LYS A 409 22.15 -24.41 -17.23
CA LYS A 409 23.48 -24.68 -17.81
C LYS A 409 23.93 -26.12 -17.59
N GLY A 410 23.64 -26.70 -16.42
CA GLY A 410 23.94 -28.09 -16.12
C GLY A 410 23.14 -29.08 -16.97
N ILE A 411 21.86 -28.80 -17.22
CA ILE A 411 21.00 -29.60 -18.11
C ILE A 411 21.53 -29.55 -19.54
N THR A 412 21.85 -28.36 -20.06
CA THR A 412 22.44 -28.21 -21.41
C THR A 412 23.78 -28.93 -21.53
N ALA A 413 24.67 -28.80 -20.54
CA ALA A 413 25.95 -29.49 -20.55
C ALA A 413 25.79 -31.02 -20.44
N TRP A 414 24.81 -31.50 -19.68
CA TRP A 414 24.49 -32.92 -19.59
C TRP A 414 23.97 -33.48 -20.91
N GLN A 415 23.06 -32.74 -21.56
CA GLN A 415 22.53 -33.05 -22.89
C GLN A 415 23.66 -33.20 -23.91
N GLU A 416 24.59 -32.24 -23.95
CA GLU A 416 25.75 -32.25 -24.84
C GLU A 416 26.69 -33.43 -24.53
N GLN A 417 27.00 -33.66 -23.26
CA GLN A 417 27.92 -34.72 -22.83
C GLN A 417 27.39 -36.13 -23.16
N HIS A 418 26.07 -36.33 -23.07
CA HIS A 418 25.42 -37.63 -23.31
C HIS A 418 24.82 -37.75 -24.71
N ARG A 419 24.97 -36.72 -25.57
CA ARG A 419 24.46 -36.67 -26.95
C ARG A 419 22.94 -36.91 -27.03
N MET A 420 22.20 -36.35 -26.09
CA MET A 420 20.74 -36.43 -26.05
C MET A 420 20.12 -35.55 -27.14
N LYS A 421 18.99 -35.99 -27.69
CA LYS A 421 18.31 -35.36 -28.83
C LYS A 421 17.84 -33.95 -28.50
N ASP A 422 17.26 -33.77 -27.32
CA ASP A 422 16.73 -32.50 -26.86
C ASP A 422 16.86 -32.35 -25.33
N ALA A 423 16.50 -31.17 -24.84
CA ALA A 423 16.57 -30.85 -23.42
C ALA A 423 15.51 -31.59 -22.59
N TYR A 424 14.41 -32.06 -23.20
CA TYR A 424 13.38 -32.83 -22.50
C TYR A 424 13.89 -34.24 -22.18
N GLU A 425 14.63 -34.86 -23.09
CA GLU A 425 15.32 -36.12 -22.84
C GLU A 425 16.35 -35.97 -21.71
N ALA A 426 17.11 -34.87 -21.69
CA ALA A 426 18.03 -34.57 -20.60
C ALA A 426 17.32 -34.33 -19.26
N CYS A 427 16.18 -33.62 -19.27
CA CYS A 427 15.37 -33.43 -18.08
C CYS A 427 14.83 -34.77 -17.55
N ALA A 428 14.32 -35.64 -18.42
CA ALA A 428 13.78 -36.94 -18.06
C ALA A 428 14.85 -37.86 -17.42
N ASP A 429 16.05 -37.92 -18.01
CA ASP A 429 17.16 -38.70 -17.47
C ASP A 429 17.60 -38.18 -16.09
N LEU A 430 17.72 -36.85 -15.95
CA LEU A 430 18.11 -36.21 -14.69
C LEU A 430 16.99 -36.17 -13.64
N GLN A 431 15.74 -36.44 -14.02
CA GLN A 431 14.59 -36.27 -13.12
C GLN A 431 14.67 -37.21 -11.90
N THR A 432 15.17 -38.43 -12.09
CA THR A 432 15.35 -39.38 -10.97
C THR A 432 16.38 -38.87 -9.96
N VAL A 433 17.49 -38.30 -10.44
CA VAL A 433 18.52 -37.67 -9.60
C VAL A 433 17.96 -36.44 -8.90
N PHE A 434 17.20 -35.62 -9.63
CA PHE A 434 16.60 -34.41 -9.08
C PHE A 434 15.62 -34.73 -7.95
N ALA A 435 14.75 -35.72 -8.15
CA ALA A 435 13.76 -36.15 -7.16
C ALA A 435 14.41 -36.83 -5.94
N ASN A 436 15.29 -37.80 -6.17
CA ASN A 436 15.78 -38.68 -5.09
C ASN A 436 17.02 -38.13 -4.39
N GLU A 437 18.07 -37.78 -5.16
CA GLU A 437 19.33 -37.31 -4.59
C GLU A 437 19.25 -35.83 -4.19
N CYS A 438 18.64 -35.01 -5.05
CA CYS A 438 18.56 -33.57 -4.86
C CYS A 438 17.29 -33.11 -4.13
N LYS A 439 16.35 -34.02 -3.83
CA LYS A 439 15.10 -33.75 -3.10
C LYS A 439 14.25 -32.62 -3.72
N CYS A 440 14.22 -32.54 -5.05
CA CYS A 440 13.58 -31.48 -5.82
C CYS A 440 14.05 -30.07 -5.42
N THR A 441 15.35 -29.90 -5.14
CA THR A 441 15.93 -28.59 -4.82
C THR A 441 17.00 -28.19 -5.83
N VAL A 442 16.80 -27.02 -6.45
CA VAL A 442 17.72 -26.45 -7.44
C VAL A 442 19.12 -26.22 -6.86
N GLU A 443 19.23 -25.89 -5.57
CA GLU A 443 20.52 -25.74 -4.90
C GLU A 443 21.32 -27.05 -4.86
N LYS A 444 20.67 -28.17 -4.50
CA LYS A 444 21.35 -29.47 -4.47
C LYS A 444 21.65 -29.96 -5.88
N MET A 445 20.77 -29.69 -6.84
CA MET A 445 20.99 -30.02 -8.24
C MET A 445 22.23 -29.31 -8.79
N LYS A 446 22.36 -28.00 -8.52
CA LYS A 446 23.58 -27.24 -8.84
C LYS A 446 24.83 -27.87 -8.22
N LEU A 447 24.79 -28.23 -6.94
CA LEU A 447 25.93 -28.84 -6.26
C LEU A 447 26.28 -30.22 -6.84
N TRP A 448 25.27 -30.99 -7.22
CA TRP A 448 25.44 -32.27 -7.90
C TRP A 448 26.13 -32.10 -9.25
N PHE A 449 25.69 -31.15 -10.08
CA PHE A 449 26.38 -30.81 -11.33
C PHE A 449 27.84 -30.39 -11.11
N GLN A 450 28.12 -29.61 -10.06
CA GLN A 450 29.49 -29.22 -9.70
C GLN A 450 30.34 -30.41 -9.24
N ALA A 451 29.76 -31.32 -8.46
CA ALA A 451 30.46 -32.51 -7.98
C ALA A 451 30.79 -33.49 -9.10
N LYS A 452 29.93 -33.57 -10.12
CA LYS A 452 30.14 -34.38 -11.33
C LYS A 452 31.05 -33.70 -12.37
N GLY A 453 31.49 -32.47 -12.12
CA GLY A 453 32.34 -31.71 -13.06
C GLY A 453 31.60 -31.20 -14.30
N ILE A 454 30.27 -31.25 -14.31
CA ILE A 454 29.42 -30.83 -15.43
C ILE A 454 29.40 -29.31 -15.55
N ILE A 455 29.40 -28.60 -14.41
CA ILE A 455 29.54 -27.14 -14.37
C ILE A 455 30.71 -26.74 -13.47
N PRO A 456 31.44 -25.65 -13.80
CA PRO A 456 32.60 -25.23 -13.04
C PRO A 456 32.23 -24.78 -11.62
N LYS A 457 33.10 -25.11 -10.66
CA LYS A 457 33.04 -24.55 -9.31
C LYS A 457 33.58 -23.13 -9.36
N GLY A 458 32.74 -22.13 -9.06
CA GLY A 458 33.17 -20.73 -9.03
C GLY A 458 34.35 -20.53 -8.06
N ALA A 459 35.35 -19.75 -8.47
CA ALA A 459 36.49 -19.42 -7.61
C ALA A 459 36.00 -18.80 -6.28
N PRO A 460 36.61 -19.16 -5.14
CA PRO A 460 36.31 -18.48 -3.89
C PRO A 460 36.55 -16.98 -4.08
N ARG A 461 35.56 -16.13 -3.81
CA ARG A 461 35.77 -14.66 -3.80
C ARG A 461 36.86 -14.35 -2.78
N GLY A 462 38.06 -14.03 -3.28
CA GLY A 462 39.21 -13.72 -2.46
C GLY A 462 38.88 -12.59 -1.47
N LYS A 463 39.02 -12.86 -0.17
CA LYS A 463 39.10 -11.80 0.83
C LYS A 463 40.32 -10.97 0.46
N GLN A 464 40.12 -9.72 0.04
CA GLN A 464 41.24 -8.78 -0.08
C GLN A 464 41.89 -8.68 1.30
N ARG A 465 43.13 -9.15 1.42
CA ARG A 465 43.99 -8.92 2.58
C ARG A 465 44.13 -7.40 2.72
N LYS A 466 43.63 -6.83 3.81
CA LYS A 466 44.00 -5.48 4.22
C LYS A 466 45.53 -5.47 4.36
N LYS A 467 46.20 -4.61 3.59
CA LYS A 467 47.61 -4.30 3.82
C LYS A 467 47.66 -3.52 5.15
N ASN A 468 48.54 -3.98 6.04
CA ASN A 468 48.82 -3.34 7.33
C ASN A 468 49.43 -1.96 7.13
#